data_AF-A0A4Y2WRD7-F1
#
_entry.id   AF-A0A4Y2WRD7-F1
#
_cell.length_a   1.000
_cell.length_b   1.000
_cell.length_c   1.000
_cell.angle_alpha   90.00
_cell.angle_beta   90.00
_cell.angle_gamma   90.00
#
_symmetry.space_group_name_H-M   'P 1'
#
loop_
_entity.id
_entity.type
_entity.pdbx_description
1 polymer ?
#
loop_
_entity_poly.entity_id
_entity_poly.type
_entity_poly.pdbx_seq_one_letter_code
_entity_poly.pdbx_strand_id
1 'polypeptide(L)'
;MHRKQTHRPANNVNNQSTASASTCIEINVNNPRTPAISGNNDISVLMTALKEIRKLTSKLRYVEACIVAINFKNQDLITLTSIYVPPLLILPIFILNNIEVLLQISPNQILCGDYNAHHTSWGYNYDCPRGNAINAFALQAGLEILAPRTPTKFGRNSENTIDFIIVKNLLYPYENHSISELSSDHNPITLNFFLQYSIPKYPGN
;
A
#
# COMPACT_ATOMS: atom_id res chain seq x y z
N MET A 1 41.97 29.70 4.13
CA MET A 1 41.02 30.73 4.61
C MET A 1 40.39 31.39 3.39
N HIS A 2 39.20 30.97 2.96
CA HIS A 2 38.27 31.74 2.10
C HIS A 2 36.92 31.01 2.07
N ARG A 3 35.94 31.57 2.81
CA ARG A 3 34.54 31.16 2.81
C ARG A 3 33.89 31.65 1.52
N LYS A 4 33.26 30.76 0.75
CA LYS A 4 32.17 31.16 -0.14
C LYS A 4 30.87 31.12 0.65
N GLN A 5 30.37 32.30 0.99
CA GLN A 5 28.96 32.51 1.32
C GLN A 5 28.15 32.30 0.05
N THR A 6 27.14 31.44 0.10
CA THR A 6 26.04 31.44 -0.86
C THR A 6 24.74 31.63 -0.08
N HIS A 7 24.06 32.72 -0.41
CA HIS A 7 22.80 33.17 0.17
C HIS A 7 21.73 32.07 0.18
N ARG A 8 21.05 31.96 1.32
CA ARG A 8 19.83 31.18 1.52
C ARG A 8 18.64 32.10 1.20
N PRO A 9 17.67 31.72 0.34
CA PRO A 9 16.41 32.42 0.30
C PRO A 9 15.60 32.07 1.55
N ALA A 10 15.02 33.08 2.19
CA ALA A 10 14.09 32.94 3.28
C ALA A 10 12.74 32.48 2.71
N ASN A 11 12.31 31.26 3.06
CA ASN A 11 10.90 30.87 2.91
C ASN A 11 10.28 30.77 4.29
N ASN A 12 9.60 31.85 4.63
CA ASN A 12 8.66 31.93 5.72
C ASN A 12 7.29 31.52 5.15
N VAL A 13 6.91 30.25 5.30
CA VAL A 13 5.52 29.82 5.18
C VAL A 13 5.27 28.79 6.27
N ASN A 14 4.68 29.24 7.36
CA ASN A 14 3.91 28.38 8.26
C ASN A 14 2.82 27.71 7.43
N ASN A 15 2.99 26.43 7.11
CA ASN A 15 1.88 25.55 6.83
C ASN A 15 2.16 24.25 7.58
N GLN A 16 1.41 24.04 8.65
CA GLN A 16 1.20 22.69 9.18
C GLN A 16 0.58 21.88 8.04
N SER A 17 1.42 21.10 7.35
CA SER A 17 0.94 20.10 6.41
C SER A 17 0.29 19.00 7.23
N THR A 18 -1.03 19.03 7.31
CA THR A 18 -1.82 17.84 7.62
C THR A 18 -1.57 16.85 6.49
N ALA A 19 -0.63 15.93 6.69
CA ALA A 19 -0.42 14.81 5.78
C ALA A 19 -1.73 14.00 5.75
N SER A 20 -2.49 14.17 4.67
CA SER A 20 -3.62 13.32 4.35
C SER A 20 -3.05 12.02 3.76
N ALA A 21 -3.72 10.88 3.97
CA ALA A 21 -3.33 9.53 3.51
C ALA A 21 -3.29 9.34 1.97
N SER A 22 -2.89 10.36 1.21
CA SER A 22 -3.03 10.44 -0.23
C SER A 22 -1.68 10.59 -0.91
N THR A 23 -1.37 9.54 -1.68
CA THR A 23 -0.51 9.51 -2.88
C THR A 23 0.97 9.19 -2.63
N CYS A 24 1.28 7.91 -2.37
CA CYS A 24 2.60 7.37 -2.66
C CYS A 24 2.52 6.09 -3.50
N ILE A 25 1.36 5.68 -4.04
CA ILE A 25 1.24 4.33 -4.59
C ILE A 25 0.38 4.34 -5.84
N GLU A 26 0.97 3.91 -6.96
CA GLU A 26 0.30 3.70 -8.23
C GLU A 26 0.24 2.20 -8.53
N ILE A 27 -0.96 1.67 -8.73
CA ILE A 27 -1.19 0.28 -9.10
C ILE A 27 -1.64 0.27 -10.55
N ASN A 28 -0.79 -0.25 -11.44
CA ASN A 28 -1.08 -0.27 -12.86
C ASN A 28 -1.52 -1.68 -13.30
N VAL A 29 -2.68 -1.75 -13.96
CA VAL A 29 -3.24 -2.98 -14.52
C VAL A 29 -3.07 -2.91 -16.04
N ASN A 30 -1.99 -3.50 -16.54
CA ASN A 30 -1.72 -3.55 -17.97
C ASN A 30 -2.68 -4.56 -18.66
N ASN A 31 -3.62 -4.05 -19.44
CA ASN A 31 -4.54 -4.86 -20.25
C ASN A 31 -4.33 -4.59 -21.75
N PRO A 32 -4.27 -5.59 -22.65
CA PRO A 32 -4.38 -5.33 -24.09
C PRO A 32 -5.70 -4.61 -24.43
N ARG A 33 -5.61 -3.49 -25.17
CA ARG A 33 -6.76 -2.62 -25.51
C ARG A 33 -7.85 -3.39 -26.24
N THR A 34 -9.09 -3.43 -25.72
CA THR A 34 -10.37 -3.54 -26.48
C THR A 34 -11.61 -3.42 -25.55
N PRO A 35 -12.84 -3.18 -26.09
CA PRO A 35 -13.77 -2.17 -25.61
C PRO A 35 -14.62 -2.58 -24.40
N ALA A 36 -15.09 -1.54 -23.70
CA ALA A 36 -15.94 -1.59 -22.54
C ALA A 36 -17.21 -2.43 -22.78
N ILE A 37 -17.43 -3.41 -21.90
CA ILE A 37 -18.71 -4.11 -21.75
C ILE A 37 -19.28 -3.66 -20.40
N SER A 38 -20.33 -2.85 -20.48
CA SER A 38 -21.22 -2.52 -19.37
C SER A 38 -21.92 -3.81 -18.91
N GLY A 39 -21.72 -4.19 -17.66
CA GLY A 39 -22.38 -5.32 -17.03
C GLY A 39 -23.02 -4.87 -15.73
N ASN A 40 -24.35 -4.89 -15.69
CA ASN A 40 -25.16 -4.61 -14.51
C ASN A 40 -24.73 -5.54 -13.36
N ASN A 41 -24.10 -4.99 -12.32
CA ASN A 41 -23.89 -5.67 -11.06
C ASN A 41 -24.90 -5.10 -10.06
N ASP A 42 -25.81 -5.95 -9.59
CA ASP A 42 -26.88 -5.59 -8.66
C ASP A 42 -26.39 -4.67 -7.54
N ILE A 43 -26.95 -3.46 -7.48
CA ILE A 43 -26.64 -2.43 -6.48
C ILE A 43 -26.72 -3.01 -5.05
N SER A 44 -27.57 -4.01 -4.81
CA SER A 44 -27.71 -4.69 -3.51
C SER A 44 -26.43 -5.41 -3.05
N VAL A 45 -25.68 -6.03 -3.96
CA VAL A 45 -24.41 -6.70 -3.67
C VAL A 45 -23.35 -5.67 -3.31
N LEU A 46 -23.26 -4.58 -4.10
CA LEU A 46 -22.33 -3.48 -3.84
C LEU A 46 -22.63 -2.82 -2.48
N MET A 47 -23.90 -2.55 -2.19
CA MET A 47 -24.32 -1.92 -0.93
C MET A 47 -24.08 -2.83 0.29
N THR A 48 -24.18 -4.15 0.13
CA THR A 48 -23.87 -5.12 1.19
C THR A 48 -22.36 -5.19 1.44
N ALA A 49 -21.55 -5.26 0.38
CA ALA A 49 -20.09 -5.22 0.48
C ALA A 49 -19.61 -3.92 1.16
N LEU A 50 -20.19 -2.77 0.80
CA LEU A 50 -19.87 -1.48 1.43
C LEU A 50 -20.22 -1.44 2.92
N LYS A 51 -21.35 -2.04 3.33
CA LYS A 51 -21.72 -2.13 4.76
C LYS A 51 -20.73 -2.97 5.56
N GLU A 52 -20.33 -4.13 5.04
CA GLU A 52 -19.35 -5.00 5.70
C GLU A 52 -17.98 -4.33 5.77
N ILE A 53 -17.50 -3.73 4.67
CA ILE A 53 -16.25 -2.94 4.66
C ILE A 53 -16.32 -1.83 5.70
N ARG A 54 -17.42 -1.09 5.78
CA ARG A 54 -17.59 0.00 6.77
C ARG A 54 -17.60 -0.50 8.22
N LYS A 55 -18.16 -1.69 8.47
CA LYS A 55 -18.11 -2.35 9.78
C LYS A 55 -16.69 -2.78 10.13
N LEU A 56 -15.94 -3.31 9.16
CA LEU A 56 -14.53 -3.68 9.33
C LEU A 56 -13.63 -2.46 9.58
N THR A 57 -13.81 -1.37 8.82
CA THR A 57 -13.00 -0.15 9.00
C THR A 57 -13.23 0.53 10.35
N SER A 58 -14.42 0.39 10.95
CA SER A 58 -14.67 0.87 12.32
C SER A 58 -13.84 0.18 13.40
N LYS A 59 -13.18 -0.95 13.08
CA LYS A 59 -12.25 -1.65 13.98
C LYS A 59 -10.79 -1.17 13.83
N LEU A 60 -10.49 -0.34 12.83
CA LEU A 60 -9.17 0.21 12.58
C LEU A 60 -8.98 1.46 13.45
N ARG A 61 -8.35 1.28 14.62
CA ARG A 61 -8.19 2.35 15.62
C ARG A 61 -6.79 2.96 15.63
N TYR A 62 -5.83 2.25 15.04
CA TYR A 62 -4.41 2.58 15.15
C TYR A 62 -3.76 2.80 13.78
N VAL A 63 -4.53 2.64 12.72
CA VAL A 63 -4.11 2.83 11.33
C VAL A 63 -5.23 3.56 10.59
N GLU A 64 -4.85 4.36 9.60
CA GLU A 64 -5.78 4.86 8.59
C GLU A 64 -5.73 3.89 7.40
N ALA A 65 -6.88 3.55 6.83
CA ALA A 65 -6.91 2.66 5.68
C ALA A 65 -8.04 3.00 4.70
N CYS A 66 -7.75 2.85 3.41
CA CYS A 66 -8.71 2.95 2.32
C CYS A 66 -8.69 1.64 1.52
N ILE A 67 -9.85 1.07 1.24
CA ILE A 67 -9.98 -0.27 0.67
C ILE A 67 -10.76 -0.20 -0.63
N VAL A 68 -10.19 -0.78 -1.68
CA VAL A 68 -10.81 -0.99 -2.99
C VAL A 68 -10.93 -2.49 -3.22
N ALA A 69 -12.14 -2.94 -3.57
CA ALA A 69 -12.43 -4.33 -3.88
C ALA A 69 -12.57 -4.51 -5.39
N ILE A 70 -11.81 -5.45 -5.95
CA ILE A 70 -11.86 -5.83 -7.36
C ILE A 70 -12.48 -7.22 -7.46
N ASN A 71 -13.64 -7.28 -8.09
CA ASN A 71 -14.41 -8.51 -8.27
C ASN A 71 -14.40 -8.91 -9.75
N PHE A 72 -13.78 -10.05 -10.05
CA PHE A 72 -13.83 -10.67 -11.36
C PHE A 72 -14.81 -11.84 -11.37
N LYS A 73 -15.50 -12.01 -12.50
CA LYS A 73 -16.42 -13.13 -12.67
C LYS A 73 -15.68 -14.46 -12.52
N ASN A 74 -16.20 -15.33 -11.65
CA ASN A 74 -15.64 -16.66 -11.39
C ASN A 74 -14.20 -16.66 -10.83
N GLN A 75 -13.77 -15.56 -10.20
CA GLN A 75 -12.49 -15.51 -9.49
C GLN A 75 -12.71 -15.03 -8.06
N ASP A 76 -11.74 -15.34 -7.21
CA ASP A 76 -11.72 -14.87 -5.84
C ASP A 76 -11.52 -13.34 -5.78
N LEU A 77 -12.19 -12.71 -4.82
CA LEU A 77 -12.10 -11.28 -4.59
C LEU A 77 -10.65 -10.85 -4.31
N ILE A 78 -10.19 -9.82 -5.00
CA ILE A 78 -8.93 -9.15 -4.71
C ILE A 78 -9.23 -7.82 -4.04
N THR A 79 -8.52 -7.50 -2.97
CA THR A 79 -8.65 -6.20 -2.31
C THR A 79 -7.31 -5.49 -2.24
N LEU A 80 -7.36 -4.22 -2.62
CA LEU A 80 -6.26 -3.28 -2.55
C LEU A 80 -6.52 -2.36 -1.36
N THR A 81 -5.61 -2.34 -0.41
CA THR A 81 -5.72 -1.51 0.78
C THR A 81 -4.55 -0.54 0.83
N SER A 82 -4.85 0.76 0.77
CA SER A 82 -3.91 1.79 1.21
C SER A 82 -3.92 1.83 2.72
N ILE A 83 -2.75 1.82 3.37
CA ILE A 83 -2.61 1.89 4.83
C ILE A 83 -1.63 2.99 5.24
N TYR A 84 -1.94 3.71 6.31
CA TYR A 84 -1.01 4.62 6.97
C TYR A 84 -0.96 4.28 8.46
N VAL A 85 0.24 3.95 8.94
CA VAL A 85 0.52 3.72 10.36
C VAL A 85 1.21 4.95 10.91
N PRO A 86 0.57 5.73 11.81
CA PRO A 86 1.19 6.93 12.37
C PRO A 86 2.53 6.62 13.07
N PRO A 87 3.52 7.53 13.03
CA PRO A 87 4.82 7.33 13.68
C PRO A 87 4.78 7.36 15.22
N LEU A 88 3.59 7.38 15.82
CA LEU A 88 3.36 7.41 17.27
C LEU A 88 3.91 6.14 17.94
N LEU A 89 4.19 6.22 19.24
CA LEU A 89 4.58 5.08 20.08
C LEU A 89 3.37 4.17 20.39
N ILE A 90 2.81 3.56 19.35
CA ILE A 90 1.76 2.54 19.43
C ILE A 90 2.45 1.18 19.58
N LEU A 91 1.98 0.37 20.55
CA LEU A 91 2.49 -0.99 20.73
C LEU A 91 2.29 -1.82 19.45
N PRO A 92 3.30 -2.58 19.00
CA PRO A 92 3.21 -3.31 17.74
C PRO A 92 2.00 -4.24 17.62
N ILE A 93 1.58 -4.86 18.73
CA ILE A 93 0.41 -5.76 18.77
C ILE A 93 -0.89 -5.07 18.27
N PHE A 94 -1.07 -3.78 18.55
CA PHE A 94 -2.26 -3.06 18.11
C PHE A 94 -2.26 -2.80 16.60
N ILE A 95 -1.07 -2.55 16.03
CA ILE A 95 -0.89 -2.43 14.58
C ILE A 95 -1.13 -3.78 13.91
N LEU A 96 -0.55 -4.86 14.45
CA LEU A 96 -0.74 -6.21 13.93
C LEU A 96 -2.21 -6.63 13.93
N ASN A 97 -2.98 -6.33 14.99
CA ASN A 97 -4.41 -6.62 15.02
C ASN A 97 -5.19 -5.88 13.91
N ASN A 98 -4.79 -4.65 13.56
CA ASN A 98 -5.41 -3.92 12.44
C ASN A 98 -5.00 -4.49 11.09
N ILE A 99 -3.72 -4.88 10.92
CA ILE A 99 -3.25 -5.58 9.72
C ILE A 99 -3.97 -6.93 9.54
N GLU A 100 -4.15 -7.70 10.61
CA GLU A 100 -4.86 -8.98 10.59
C GLU A 100 -6.31 -8.82 10.13
N VAL A 101 -7.03 -7.83 10.69
CA VAL A 101 -8.40 -7.51 10.29
C VAL A 101 -8.48 -7.20 8.80
N LEU A 102 -7.53 -6.42 8.26
CA LEU A 102 -7.46 -6.11 6.83
C LEU A 102 -7.20 -7.37 5.99
N LEU A 103 -6.28 -8.23 6.43
CA LEU A 103 -5.92 -9.47 5.73
C LEU A 103 -7.05 -10.51 5.73
N GLN A 104 -8.03 -10.41 6.63
CA GLN A 104 -9.20 -11.29 6.69
C GLN A 104 -10.34 -10.87 5.75
N ILE A 105 -10.27 -9.70 5.10
CA ILE A 105 -11.37 -9.18 4.26
C ILE A 105 -11.58 -10.04 2.99
N SER A 106 -10.52 -10.65 2.47
CA SER A 106 -10.55 -11.44 1.25
C SER A 106 -9.43 -12.49 1.25
N PRO A 107 -9.54 -13.52 0.39
CA PRO A 107 -8.45 -14.48 0.20
C PRO A 107 -7.20 -13.84 -0.42
N ASN A 108 -7.35 -12.85 -1.31
CA ASN A 108 -6.26 -12.19 -2.05
C ASN A 108 -6.13 -10.71 -1.64
N GLN A 109 -5.05 -10.37 -0.94
CA GLN A 109 -4.86 -9.04 -0.36
C GLN A 109 -3.56 -8.40 -0.80
N ILE A 110 -3.64 -7.10 -1.10
CA ILE A 110 -2.50 -6.23 -1.29
C ILE A 110 -2.67 -5.05 -0.34
N LEU A 111 -1.86 -4.98 0.72
CA LEU A 111 -1.79 -3.86 1.63
C LEU A 111 -0.55 -3.05 1.26
N CYS A 112 -0.69 -1.78 0.92
CA CYS A 112 0.43 -0.94 0.54
C CYS A 112 0.36 0.38 1.28
N GLY A 113 1.48 0.84 1.81
CA GLY A 113 1.44 2.05 2.64
C GLY A 113 2.71 2.37 3.40
N ASP A 114 2.63 3.48 4.14
CA ASP A 114 3.64 3.90 5.10
C ASP A 114 3.39 3.21 6.43
N TYR A 115 4.28 2.28 6.80
CA TYR A 115 4.20 1.55 8.05
C TYR A 115 4.97 2.22 9.19
N ASN A 116 5.73 3.28 8.90
CA ASN A 116 6.68 3.90 9.83
C ASN A 116 7.51 2.85 10.57
N ALA A 117 7.98 1.82 9.85
CA ALA A 117 8.63 0.64 10.41
C ALA A 117 9.99 0.40 9.76
N HIS A 118 11.01 0.20 10.58
CA HIS A 118 12.38 -0.02 10.16
C HIS A 118 12.77 -1.48 10.35
N HIS A 119 13.32 -2.09 9.30
CA HIS A 119 13.90 -3.43 9.35
C HIS A 119 14.93 -3.62 8.24
N THR A 120 15.94 -4.42 8.51
CA THR A 120 17.03 -4.78 7.60
C THR A 120 16.55 -5.53 6.36
N SER A 121 15.53 -6.38 6.51
CA SER A 121 14.88 -7.09 5.38
C SER A 121 14.34 -6.18 4.27
N TRP A 122 14.04 -4.91 4.55
CA TRP A 122 13.58 -3.94 3.56
C TRP A 122 14.54 -2.75 3.39
N GLY A 123 15.83 -2.97 3.62
CA GLY A 123 16.87 -2.03 3.19
C GLY A 123 17.19 -0.92 4.18
N TYR A 124 16.84 -1.09 5.46
CA TYR A 124 17.24 -0.15 6.52
C TYR A 124 18.40 -0.68 7.36
N ASN A 125 19.10 0.21 8.08
CA ASN A 125 20.34 -0.13 8.79
C ASN A 125 20.16 -0.78 10.16
N TYR A 126 18.95 -0.73 10.72
CA TYR A 126 18.61 -1.33 12.00
C TYR A 126 17.13 -1.73 12.07
N ASP A 127 16.80 -2.59 13.01
CA ASP A 127 15.44 -3.04 13.21
C ASP A 127 14.78 -2.28 14.37
N CYS A 128 13.54 -1.85 14.20
CA CYS A 128 12.73 -1.31 15.30
C CYS A 128 11.73 -2.36 15.79
N PRO A 129 11.17 -2.23 17.02
CA PRO A 129 10.19 -3.19 17.55
C PRO A 129 8.98 -3.40 16.63
N ARG A 130 8.54 -2.35 15.93
CA ARG A 130 7.45 -2.43 14.94
C ARG A 130 7.87 -3.24 13.71
N GLY A 131 9.06 -2.98 13.17
CA GLY A 131 9.59 -3.72 12.02
C GLY A 131 9.77 -5.20 12.33
N ASN A 132 10.33 -5.53 13.49
CA ASN A 132 10.46 -6.91 13.97
C ASN A 132 9.11 -7.62 14.06
N ALA A 133 8.11 -6.95 14.63
CA ALA A 133 6.77 -7.51 14.78
C ALA A 133 6.08 -7.75 13.42
N ILE A 134 6.17 -6.80 12.49
CA ILE A 134 5.60 -6.94 11.13
C ILE A 134 6.29 -8.07 10.38
N ASN A 135 7.63 -8.12 10.40
CA ASN A 135 8.41 -9.14 9.72
C ASN A 135 8.11 -10.54 10.28
N ALA A 136 8.08 -10.70 11.61
CA ALA A 136 7.75 -11.96 12.26
C ALA A 136 6.32 -12.42 11.94
N PHE A 137 5.35 -11.51 11.97
CA PHE A 137 3.97 -11.79 11.61
C PHE A 137 3.84 -12.23 10.15
N ALA A 138 4.49 -11.53 9.22
CA ALA A 138 4.48 -11.89 7.81
C ALA A 138 5.05 -13.30 7.56
N LEU A 139 6.21 -13.60 8.16
CA LEU A 139 6.82 -14.92 8.06
C LEU A 139 5.91 -16.03 8.63
N GLN A 140 5.29 -15.79 9.79
CA GLN A 140 4.40 -16.77 10.42
C GLN A 140 3.11 -17.00 9.61
N ALA A 141 2.57 -15.95 9.02
CA ALA A 141 1.33 -15.99 8.26
C ALA A 141 1.53 -16.38 6.78
N GLY A 142 2.78 -16.62 6.34
CA GLY A 142 3.10 -16.93 4.94
C GLY A 142 2.84 -15.76 3.99
N LEU A 143 2.99 -14.53 4.48
CA LEU A 143 2.83 -13.30 3.70
C LEU A 143 4.17 -12.89 3.09
N GLU A 144 4.09 -12.19 1.97
CA GLU A 144 5.26 -11.61 1.32
C GLU A 144 5.34 -10.10 1.55
N ILE A 145 6.53 -9.60 1.85
CA ILE A 145 6.81 -8.16 1.97
C ILE A 145 7.59 -7.71 0.74
N LEU A 146 7.00 -6.81 -0.04
CA LEU A 146 7.62 -6.22 -1.22
C LEU A 146 8.06 -4.80 -0.90
N ALA A 147 9.33 -4.65 -0.58
CA ALA A 147 9.95 -3.34 -0.41
C ALA A 147 10.81 -2.98 -1.63
N PRO A 148 10.84 -1.71 -2.03
CA PRO A 148 11.77 -1.26 -3.06
C PRO A 148 13.21 -1.34 -2.53
N ARG A 149 14.17 -1.51 -3.46
CA ARG A 149 15.61 -1.54 -3.13
C ARG A 149 16.19 -0.16 -2.82
N THR A 150 15.40 0.88 -3.04
CA THR A 150 15.77 2.29 -2.91
C THR A 150 14.91 2.94 -1.82
N PRO A 151 15.45 3.94 -1.10
CA PRO A 151 14.70 4.62 -0.05
C PRO A 151 13.41 5.25 -0.58
N THR A 152 12.39 5.23 0.26
CA THR A 152 11.06 5.75 -0.04
C THR A 152 10.77 7.08 0.64
N LYS A 153 11.56 7.46 1.65
CA LYS A 153 11.44 8.74 2.35
C LYS A 153 12.78 9.44 2.48
N PHE A 154 12.82 10.73 2.11
CA PHE A 154 14.00 11.58 2.11
C PHE A 154 13.80 12.77 3.05
N GLY A 155 14.40 12.67 4.23
CA GLY A 155 14.55 13.80 5.15
C GLY A 155 15.79 14.63 4.80
N ARG A 156 15.99 15.72 5.55
CA ARG A 156 17.10 16.66 5.31
C ARG A 156 18.49 16.02 5.30
N ASN A 157 18.69 14.93 6.06
CA ASN A 157 19.93 14.14 6.13
C ASN A 157 19.64 12.65 6.41
N SER A 158 18.49 12.15 5.97
CA SER A 158 18.07 10.77 6.29
C SER A 158 17.31 10.17 5.12
N GLU A 159 17.59 8.91 4.82
CA GLU A 159 16.93 8.16 3.77
C GLU A 159 16.38 6.87 4.38
N ASN A 160 15.07 6.66 4.27
CA ASN A 160 14.39 5.56 4.93
C ASN A 160 13.52 4.78 3.94
N THR A 161 13.46 3.46 4.12
CA THR A 161 12.45 2.61 3.48
C THR A 161 11.44 2.23 4.54
N ILE A 162 10.31 2.94 4.56
CA ILE A 162 9.20 2.71 5.50
C ILE A 162 7.87 2.49 4.78
N ASP A 163 7.85 2.77 3.48
CA ASP A 163 6.78 2.45 2.57
C ASP A 163 7.09 1.07 1.97
N PHE A 164 6.13 0.16 2.01
CA PHE A 164 6.25 -1.16 1.37
C PHE A 164 4.87 -1.80 1.16
N ILE A 165 4.85 -2.97 0.53
CA ILE A 165 3.64 -3.74 0.27
C ILE A 165 3.69 -5.05 1.08
N ILE A 166 2.57 -5.43 1.69
CA ILE A 166 2.33 -6.76 2.25
C ILE A 166 1.31 -7.47 1.35
N VAL A 167 1.65 -8.68 0.91
CA VAL A 167 0.87 -9.45 -0.05
C VAL A 167 0.43 -10.78 0.56
N LYS A 168 -0.85 -11.13 0.35
CA LYS A 168 -1.44 -12.42 0.69
C LYS A 168 -2.00 -13.08 -0.57
N ASN A 169 -1.51 -14.27 -0.89
CA ASN A 169 -2.00 -15.14 -1.96
C ASN A 169 -2.05 -14.47 -3.36
N LEU A 170 -1.12 -13.57 -3.68
CA LEU A 170 -1.04 -13.02 -5.03
C LEU A 170 -0.22 -13.95 -5.92
N LEU A 171 -0.91 -14.77 -6.72
CA LEU A 171 -0.29 -15.76 -7.62
C LEU A 171 0.10 -15.18 -8.98
N TYR A 172 0.04 -13.86 -9.15
CA TYR A 172 0.33 -13.19 -10.41
C TYR A 172 1.81 -12.77 -10.47
N PRO A 173 2.47 -12.82 -11.64
CA PRO A 173 3.78 -12.20 -11.79
C PRO A 173 3.66 -10.72 -11.46
N TYR A 174 4.58 -10.21 -10.64
CA TYR A 174 4.59 -8.80 -10.26
C TYR A 174 6.00 -8.20 -10.25
N GLU A 175 6.07 -6.88 -10.42
CA GLU A 175 7.29 -6.09 -10.28
C GLU A 175 7.02 -4.90 -9.35
N ASN A 176 7.96 -4.58 -8.47
CA ASN A 176 7.87 -3.46 -7.54
C ASN A 176 9.07 -2.51 -7.65
N HIS A 177 8.80 -1.22 -7.78
CA HIS A 177 9.82 -0.18 -7.91
C HIS A 177 9.41 1.09 -7.19
N SER A 178 10.36 1.87 -6.66
CA SER A 178 10.06 3.25 -6.25
C SER A 178 10.33 4.22 -7.40
N ILE A 179 9.47 5.20 -7.61
CA ILE A 179 9.67 6.27 -8.59
C ILE A 179 10.11 7.54 -7.86
N SER A 180 11.09 8.26 -8.40
CA SER A 180 11.53 9.52 -7.78
C SER A 180 10.54 10.64 -8.08
N GLU A 181 9.94 11.21 -7.03
CA GLU A 181 9.05 12.36 -7.14
C GLU A 181 9.62 13.56 -6.38
N LEU A 182 10.15 14.54 -7.13
CA LEU A 182 10.89 15.68 -6.56
C LEU A 182 10.03 16.67 -5.77
N SER A 183 8.70 16.56 -5.81
CA SER A 183 7.78 17.44 -5.10
C SER A 183 7.39 16.97 -3.71
N SER A 184 7.78 15.75 -3.33
CA SER A 184 7.43 15.10 -2.05
C SER A 184 8.69 14.65 -1.32
N ASP A 185 8.64 14.58 0.01
CA ASP A 185 9.67 13.88 0.80
C ASP A 185 9.48 12.35 0.78
N HIS A 186 8.38 11.86 0.20
CA HIS A 186 8.14 10.45 -0.09
C HIS A 186 8.17 10.17 -1.60
N ASN A 187 8.93 9.14 -2.00
CA ASN A 187 8.91 8.55 -3.33
C ASN A 187 7.81 7.50 -3.40
N PRO A 188 6.94 7.53 -4.43
CA PRO A 188 5.92 6.51 -4.57
C PRO A 188 6.50 5.12 -4.87
N ILE A 189 5.75 4.09 -4.48
CA ILE A 189 5.98 2.69 -4.83
C ILE A 189 4.96 2.26 -5.87
N THR A 190 5.43 1.68 -6.95
CA THR A 190 4.60 1.09 -7.99
C THR A 190 4.61 -0.42 -7.84
N LEU A 191 3.43 -1.04 -7.86
CA LEU A 191 3.26 -2.48 -8.02
C LEU A 191 2.54 -2.75 -9.34
N ASN A 192 3.20 -3.48 -10.23
CA ASN A 192 2.60 -3.98 -11.45
C ASN A 192 2.27 -5.46 -11.27
N PHE A 193 1.04 -5.89 -11.57
CA PHE A 193 0.70 -7.31 -11.60
C PHE A 193 -0.20 -7.63 -12.80
N PHE A 194 -0.09 -8.86 -13.29
CA PHE A 194 -0.85 -9.31 -14.47
C PHE A 194 -2.05 -10.14 -14.08
N LEU A 195 -3.25 -9.72 -14.44
CA LEU A 195 -4.45 -10.52 -14.25
C LEU A 195 -4.62 -11.48 -15.43
N GLN A 196 -4.61 -12.78 -15.16
CA GLN A 196 -5.05 -13.77 -16.15
C GLN A 196 -6.57 -13.90 -16.08
N TYR A 197 -7.26 -13.47 -17.13
CA TYR A 197 -8.69 -13.74 -17.31
C TYR A 197 -8.94 -14.32 -18.70
N SER A 198 -9.87 -15.28 -18.77
CA SER A 198 -10.33 -15.87 -20.03
C SER A 198 -11.64 -15.21 -20.45
N ILE A 199 -11.66 -14.64 -21.66
CA ILE A 199 -12.91 -14.16 -22.26
C ILE A 199 -13.73 -15.39 -22.67
N PRO A 200 -15.02 -15.50 -22.29
CA PRO A 200 -15.88 -16.57 -22.78
C PRO A 200 -15.94 -16.53 -24.30
N LYS A 201 -15.76 -17.68 -24.97
CA LYS A 201 -16.02 -17.76 -26.41
C LYS A 201 -17.48 -17.41 -26.66
N TYR A 202 -17.73 -16.35 -27.43
CA TYR A 202 -19.07 -16.03 -27.90
C TYR A 202 -19.54 -17.20 -28.79
N PRO A 203 -20.63 -17.91 -28.46
CA PRO A 203 -21.24 -18.84 -29.40
C PRO A 203 -21.85 -17.97 -30.50
N GLY A 204 -21.08 -17.73 -31.57
CA GLY A 204 -21.61 -17.13 -32.78
C GLY A 204 -22.69 -18.05 -33.36
N ASN A 205 -23.84 -17.46 -33.68
CA ASN A 205 -24.92 -18.09 -34.44
C ASN A 205 -24.43 -18.55 -35.82
#